data_AF-A0A2S2NXX0-F1
#
_entry.id   AF-A0A2S2NXX0-F1
#
_cell.length_a   1.000
_cell.length_b   1.000
_cell.length_c   1.000
_cell.angle_alpha   90.00
_cell.angle_beta   90.00
_cell.angle_gamma   90.00
#
_symmetry.space_group_name_H-M   'P 1'
#
loop_
_entity.id
_entity.type
_entity.pdbx_description
1 polymer ?
#
loop_
_entity_poly.entity_id
_entity_poly.type
_entity_poly.pdbx_seq_one_letter_code
_entity_poly.pdbx_strand_id
1 'polypeptide(L)'
;MFLECLGRFVCGIAVGATTVAVPLYAREVSSDVLRGRTGVFLDFMLCAGILYAYVARAVLQGVRQFCLACSLVPTVFVLLFSCMPESPVYLYNAGRYERAASALRWLRGRRFNVKNEFDKIEKSKCHDDELFDRSGMMSAENKKFLAKVTMISFGLVFVQRMSGAGGVIQYSPTLFKMSGSTIEPNTACIIV
;
A
#
# COMPACT_ATOMS: atom_id res chain seq x y z
N MET A 1 27.17 12.79 -3.28
CA MET A 1 26.41 12.66 -4.55
C MET A 1 26.11 11.22 -4.93
N PHE A 2 27.07 10.36 -5.28
CA PHE A 2 26.79 8.95 -5.67
C PHE A 2 26.05 8.14 -4.59
N LEU A 3 26.47 8.26 -3.33
CA LEU A 3 25.88 7.53 -2.20
C LEU A 3 24.42 7.93 -1.95
N GLU A 4 24.06 9.18 -2.20
CA GLU A 4 22.69 9.70 -2.05
C GLU A 4 21.78 9.23 -3.19
N CYS A 5 22.30 9.21 -4.43
CA CYS A 5 21.57 8.66 -5.56
C CYS A 5 21.29 7.17 -5.38
N LEU A 6 22.29 6.42 -4.90
CA LEU A 6 22.13 5.00 -4.60
C LEU A 6 21.11 4.77 -3.49
N GLY A 7 21.17 5.56 -2.41
CA GLY A 7 20.18 5.50 -1.33
C GLY A 7 18.75 5.78 -1.83
N ARG A 8 18.57 6.79 -2.69
CA ARG A 8 17.26 7.09 -3.31
C ARG A 8 16.78 5.96 -4.23
N PHE A 9 17.68 5.34 -4.98
CA PHE A 9 17.34 4.22 -5.85
C PHE A 9 16.85 3.02 -5.04
N VAL A 10 17.57 2.64 -4.00
CA VAL A 10 17.18 1.54 -3.10
C VAL A 10 15.87 1.85 -2.38
N CYS A 11 15.70 3.07 -1.85
CA CYS A 11 14.44 3.49 -1.25
C CYS A 11 13.29 3.45 -2.26
N GLY A 12 13.51 3.83 -3.51
CA GLY A 12 12.50 3.75 -4.57
C GLY A 12 12.02 2.33 -4.81
N ILE A 13 12.94 1.35 -4.86
CA ILE A 13 12.60 -0.07 -5.00
C ILE A 13 11.80 -0.54 -3.78
N ALA A 14 12.25 -0.19 -2.57
CA ALA A 14 11.56 -0.58 -1.33
C ALA A 14 10.13 -0.01 -1.26
N VAL A 15 9.95 1.26 -1.63
CA VAL A 15 8.63 1.90 -1.69
C VAL A 15 7.76 1.23 -2.76
N GLY A 16 8.30 0.95 -3.94
CA GLY A 16 7.58 0.24 -5.00
C GLY A 16 7.06 -1.13 -4.55
N ALA A 17 7.92 -1.95 -3.94
CA ALA A 17 7.51 -3.24 -3.38
C ALA A 17 6.42 -3.09 -2.30
N THR A 18 6.58 -2.12 -1.41
CA THR A 18 5.61 -1.84 -0.33
C THR A 18 4.26 -1.39 -0.86
N THR A 19 4.23 -0.56 -1.91
CA THR A 19 2.97 -0.08 -2.51
C THR A 19 2.12 -1.18 -3.14
N VAL A 20 2.72 -2.32 -3.49
CA VAL A 20 1.99 -3.50 -3.97
C VAL A 20 1.65 -4.44 -2.82
N ALA A 21 2.63 -4.71 -1.94
CA ALA A 21 2.47 -5.66 -0.84
C ALA A 21 1.43 -5.22 0.21
N VAL A 22 1.40 -3.92 0.56
CA VAL A 22 0.48 -3.39 1.59
C VAL A 22 -0.99 -3.52 1.21
N PRO A 23 -1.47 -3.02 0.06
CA PRO A 23 -2.87 -3.17 -0.31
C PRO A 23 -3.24 -4.63 -0.59
N LEU A 24 -2.30 -5.46 -1.07
CA LEU A 24 -2.54 -6.89 -1.25
C LEU A 24 -2.75 -7.60 0.10
N TYR A 25 -1.85 -7.39 1.06
CA TYR A 25 -1.98 -7.94 2.40
C TYR A 25 -3.25 -7.45 3.09
N ALA A 26 -3.54 -6.15 3.02
CA ALA A 26 -4.77 -5.58 3.55
C ALA A 26 -6.02 -6.17 2.89
N ARG A 27 -5.98 -6.45 1.58
CA ARG A 27 -7.07 -7.11 0.83
C ARG A 27 -7.30 -8.55 1.28
N GLU A 28 -6.26 -9.28 1.65
CA GLU A 28 -6.34 -10.69 2.10
C GLU A 28 -6.76 -10.83 3.57
N VAL A 29 -6.42 -9.83 4.38
CA VAL A 29 -6.73 -9.78 5.82
C VAL A 29 -8.12 -9.16 6.07
N SER A 30 -8.56 -8.20 5.26
CA SER A 30 -9.86 -7.55 5.43
C SER A 30 -11.04 -8.48 5.09
N SER A 31 -12.13 -8.35 5.87
CA SER A 31 -13.42 -8.97 5.54
C SER A 31 -14.07 -8.27 4.34
N ASP A 32 -14.84 -8.99 3.52
CA ASP A 32 -15.46 -8.50 2.27
C ASP A 32 -16.21 -7.16 2.46
N VAL A 33 -16.81 -6.95 3.64
CA VAL A 33 -17.60 -5.76 4.00
C VAL A 33 -16.72 -4.53 4.31
N LEU A 34 -15.47 -4.73 4.73
CA LEU A 34 -14.53 -3.65 5.08
C LEU A 34 -13.46 -3.39 4.02
N ARG A 35 -13.49 -4.09 2.89
CA ARG A 35 -12.44 -4.00 1.86
C ARG A 35 -12.28 -2.57 1.33
N GLY A 36 -13.38 -1.87 1.08
CA GLY A 36 -13.37 -0.45 0.68
C GLY A 36 -12.89 0.49 1.79
N ARG A 37 -13.30 0.27 3.05
CA ARG A 37 -12.87 1.07 4.20
C ARG A 37 -11.37 0.93 4.47
N THR A 38 -10.84 -0.27 4.26
CA THR A 38 -9.41 -0.54 4.45
C THR A 38 -8.57 0.20 3.41
N GLY A 39 -9.02 0.29 2.16
CA GLY A 39 -8.36 1.09 1.12
C GLY A 39 -8.27 2.57 1.51
N VAL A 40 -9.38 3.18 1.91
CA VAL A 40 -9.41 4.59 2.35
C VAL A 40 -8.52 4.81 3.58
N PHE A 41 -8.46 3.85 4.50
CA PHE A 41 -7.58 3.95 5.67
C PHE A 41 -6.10 3.92 5.30
N LEU A 42 -5.70 3.13 4.29
CA LEU A 42 -4.34 3.11 3.78
C LEU A 42 -3.96 4.45 3.14
N ASP A 43 -4.85 5.02 2.32
CA ASP A 43 -4.62 6.36 1.73
C ASP A 43 -4.56 7.45 2.81
N PHE A 44 -5.41 7.37 3.84
CA PHE A 44 -5.37 8.29 4.97
C PHE A 44 -4.03 8.20 5.74
N MET A 45 -3.54 6.99 5.99
CA MET A 45 -2.23 6.77 6.62
C MET A 45 -1.08 7.31 5.76
N LEU A 46 -1.18 7.19 4.43
CA LEU A 46 -0.21 7.79 3.51
C LEU A 46 -0.18 9.31 3.64
N CYS A 47 -1.35 9.97 3.63
CA CYS A 47 -1.46 11.42 3.84
C CYS A 47 -0.91 11.85 5.21
N ALA A 48 -1.23 11.09 6.28
CA ALA A 48 -0.70 11.35 7.62
C ALA A 48 0.83 11.22 7.68
N GLY A 49 1.42 10.26 6.96
CA GLY A 49 2.87 10.09 6.85
C GLY A 49 3.55 11.26 6.12
N ILE A 50 2.94 11.79 5.06
CA ILE A 50 3.43 12.98 4.35
C ILE A 50 3.39 14.21 5.28
N LEU A 51 2.29 14.39 6.03
CA LEU A 51 2.16 15.45 7.01
C LEU A 51 3.24 15.34 8.11
N TYR A 52 3.46 14.13 8.64
CA TYR A 52 4.54 13.87 9.60
C TYR A 52 5.91 14.26 9.03
N ALA A 53 6.19 13.94 7.76
CA ALA A 53 7.44 14.31 7.12
C ALA A 53 7.62 15.84 7.01
N TYR A 54 6.55 16.60 6.75
CA TYR A 54 6.61 18.07 6.76
C TYR A 54 6.86 18.64 8.16
N VAL A 55 6.14 18.14 9.18
CA VAL A 55 6.35 18.56 10.57
C VAL A 55 7.77 18.24 11.04
N ALA A 56 8.25 17.02 10.78
CA ALA A 56 9.61 16.60 11.13
C ALA A 56 10.66 17.47 10.43
N ARG A 57 10.44 17.86 9.16
CA ARG A 57 11.33 18.77 8.43
C ARG A 57 11.31 20.20 9.01
N ALA A 58 10.16 20.68 9.46
CA ALA A 58 10.03 22.02 10.05
C ALA A 58 10.75 22.12 11.41
N VAL A 59 10.64 21.08 12.23
CA VAL A 59 11.21 21.06 13.59
C VAL A 59 12.71 20.71 13.60
N LEU A 60 13.15 19.82 12.71
CA LEU A 60 14.54 19.34 12.67
C LEU A 60 15.34 20.02 11.55
N GLN A 61 16.17 21.00 11.92
CA GLN A 61 17.05 21.70 10.97
C GLN A 61 18.23 20.83 10.50
N GLY A 62 18.62 19.81 11.28
CA GLY A 62 19.71 18.90 10.94
C GLY A 62 19.26 17.75 10.02
N VAL A 63 19.84 17.64 8.83
CA VAL A 63 19.55 16.55 7.85
C VAL A 63 19.73 15.16 8.46
N ARG A 64 20.76 14.97 9.30
CA ARG A 64 21.00 13.69 10.01
C ARG A 64 19.88 13.35 11.00
N GLN A 65 19.37 14.32 11.75
CA GLN A 65 18.30 14.10 12.73
C GLN A 65 16.98 13.80 12.02
N PHE A 66 16.70 14.48 10.91
CA PHE A 66 15.55 14.19 10.06
C PHE A 66 15.61 12.76 9.48
N CYS A 67 16.76 12.33 8.96
CA CYS A 67 16.94 10.97 8.46
C CYS A 67 16.77 9.92 9.57
N LEU A 68 17.28 10.18 10.78
CA LEU A 68 17.10 9.30 11.93
C LEU A 68 15.63 9.20 12.35
N ALA A 69 14.92 10.33 12.46
CA ALA A 69 13.50 10.37 12.80
C ALA A 69 12.65 9.59 11.76
N CYS A 70 12.90 9.80 10.48
CA CYS A 70 12.23 9.05 9.40
C CYS A 70 12.58 7.56 9.39
N SER A 71 13.78 7.15 9.83
CA SER A 71 14.17 5.74 9.91
C SER A 71 13.53 5.00 11.09
N LEU A 72 13.14 5.73 12.14
CA LEU A 72 12.54 5.15 13.34
C LEU A 72 11.14 4.60 13.05
N VAL A 73 10.35 5.30 12.24
CA VAL A 73 8.98 4.88 11.84
C VAL A 73 8.96 3.50 11.16
N PRO A 74 9.72 3.23 10.08
CA PRO A 74 9.75 1.91 9.45
C PRO A 74 10.39 0.85 10.36
N THR A 75 11.34 1.21 11.23
CA THR A 75 11.93 0.26 12.19
C THR A 75 10.89 -0.23 13.19
N VAL A 76 10.10 0.68 13.77
CA VAL A 76 8.98 0.33 14.66
C VAL A 76 7.93 -0.49 13.90
N PHE A 77 7.64 -0.12 12.65
CA PHE A 77 6.73 -0.89 11.81
C PHE A 77 7.19 -2.34 11.61
N VAL A 78 8.46 -2.59 11.30
CA VAL A 78 9.01 -3.95 11.14
C VAL A 78 8.93 -4.74 12.44
N LEU A 79 9.20 -4.11 13.58
CA LEU A 79 9.08 -4.75 14.90
C LEU A 79 7.63 -5.15 15.19
N LEU A 80 6.67 -4.26 14.94
CA LEU A 80 5.24 -4.56 15.13
C LEU A 80 4.72 -5.61 14.14
N PHE A 81 5.15 -5.52 12.88
CA PHE A 81 4.75 -6.42 11.82
C PHE A 81 5.27 -7.85 12.06
N SER A 82 6.43 -7.99 12.72
CA SER A 82 6.98 -9.31 13.10
C SER A 82 6.07 -10.08 14.09
N CYS A 83 5.21 -9.39 14.82
CA CYS A 83 4.21 -10.00 15.71
C CYS A 83 2.89 -10.35 14.99
N MET A 84 2.71 -9.92 13.73
CA MET A 84 1.47 -10.10 12.98
C MET A 84 1.46 -11.46 12.26
N PRO A 85 0.34 -12.21 12.28
CA PRO A 85 0.27 -13.48 11.58
C PRO A 85 0.33 -13.29 10.05
N GLU A 86 0.93 -14.28 9.40
CA GLU A 86 1.04 -14.36 7.95
C GLU A 86 -0.36 -14.45 7.30
N SER A 87 -0.47 -14.02 6.03
CA SER A 87 -1.76 -13.96 5.34
C SER A 87 -2.46 -15.33 5.33
N PRO A 88 -3.74 -15.40 5.74
CA PRO A 88 -4.47 -16.67 5.80
C PRO A 88 -4.71 -17.28 4.42
N VAL A 89 -4.82 -16.44 3.37
CA VAL A 89 -4.95 -16.88 1.97
C VAL A 89 -3.64 -17.51 1.50
N TYR A 90 -2.50 -16.86 1.78
CA TYR A 90 -1.17 -17.40 1.48
C TYR A 90 -0.93 -18.76 2.16
N LEU A 91 -1.24 -18.86 3.46
CA LEU A 91 -1.11 -20.10 4.24
C LEU A 91 -2.00 -21.23 3.71
N TYR A 92 -3.22 -20.91 3.27
CA TYR A 92 -4.13 -21.86 2.63
C TYR A 92 -3.58 -22.35 1.28
N ASN A 93 -2.97 -21.45 0.50
CA ASN A 93 -2.34 -21.78 -0.79
C ASN A 93 -1.09 -22.64 -0.63
N ALA A 94 -0.34 -22.44 0.45
CA ALA A 94 0.81 -23.24 0.81
C ALA A 94 0.46 -24.61 1.45
N GLY A 95 -0.83 -24.99 1.51
CA GLY A 95 -1.29 -26.26 2.09
C GLY A 95 -1.20 -26.33 3.63
N ARG A 96 -0.96 -25.20 4.31
CA ARG A 96 -0.80 -25.11 5.77
C ARG A 96 -2.12 -24.74 6.45
N TYR A 97 -3.14 -25.59 6.30
CA TYR A 97 -4.51 -25.33 6.76
C TYR A 97 -4.63 -25.01 8.26
N GLU A 98 -3.89 -25.71 9.12
CA GLU A 98 -3.89 -25.46 10.57
C GLU A 98 -3.37 -24.06 10.93
N ARG A 99 -2.30 -23.61 10.26
CA ARG A 99 -1.75 -22.27 10.47
C ARG A 99 -2.69 -21.19 9.90
N ALA A 100 -3.29 -21.43 8.74
CA ALA A 100 -4.33 -20.55 8.19
C ALA A 100 -5.52 -20.40 9.15
N ALA A 101 -5.96 -21.50 9.78
CA ALA A 101 -7.04 -21.49 10.76
C ALA A 101 -6.67 -20.74 12.05
N SER A 102 -5.40 -20.81 12.48
CA SER A 102 -4.90 -20.05 13.63
C SER A 102 -4.79 -18.55 13.33
N ALA A 103 -4.32 -18.16 12.15
CA ALA A 103 -4.25 -16.77 11.69
C ALA A 103 -5.65 -16.15 11.57
N LEU A 104 -6.62 -16.88 11.00
CA LEU A 104 -8.02 -16.45 10.92
C LEU A 104 -8.66 -16.25 12.30
N ARG A 105 -8.36 -17.14 13.26
CA ARG A 105 -8.85 -17.03 14.65
C ARG A 105 -8.22 -15.85 15.39
N TRP A 106 -6.96 -15.52 15.11
CA TRP A 106 -6.31 -14.33 15.65
C TRP A 106 -6.94 -13.04 15.07
N LEU A 107 -7.21 -13.04 13.77
CA LEU A 107 -7.68 -11.86 13.04
C LEU A 107 -9.17 -11.55 13.22
N ARG A 108 -10.03 -12.58 13.26
CA ARG A 108 -11.51 -12.43 13.35
C ARG A 108 -12.09 -12.81 14.70
N GLY A 109 -11.25 -13.28 15.61
CA GLY A 109 -11.63 -13.68 16.96
C GLY A 109 -11.84 -15.19 17.12
N ARG A 110 -11.69 -15.66 18.36
CA ARG A 110 -11.60 -17.07 18.76
C ARG A 110 -12.85 -17.93 18.44
N ARG A 111 -14.01 -17.30 18.21
CA ARG A 111 -15.29 -17.96 17.90
C ARG A 111 -15.68 -17.90 16.41
N PHE A 112 -14.80 -17.43 15.54
CA PHE A 112 -15.11 -17.33 14.12
C PHE A 112 -15.13 -18.71 13.44
N ASN A 113 -16.14 -18.98 12.62
CA ASN A 113 -16.25 -20.24 11.89
C ASN A 113 -15.29 -20.25 10.69
N VAL A 114 -14.12 -20.87 10.88
CA VAL A 114 -13.05 -20.97 9.88
C VAL A 114 -13.51 -21.68 8.61
N LYS A 115 -14.46 -22.63 8.70
CA LYS A 115 -14.91 -23.44 7.55
C LYS A 115 -15.56 -22.61 6.45
N ASN A 116 -16.37 -21.60 6.80
CA ASN A 116 -17.00 -20.73 5.81
C ASN A 116 -15.97 -19.90 5.04
N GLU A 117 -14.86 -19.53 5.69
CA GLU A 117 -13.83 -18.73 5.03
C GLU A 117 -12.96 -19.59 4.12
N PHE A 118 -12.66 -20.83 4.52
CA PHE A 118 -11.96 -21.78 3.66
C PHE A 118 -12.77 -22.11 2.40
N ASP A 119 -14.09 -22.30 2.52
CA ASP A 119 -14.97 -22.49 1.35
C ASP A 119 -14.99 -21.27 0.42
N LYS A 120 -14.92 -20.05 0.97
CA LYS A 120 -14.77 -18.82 0.16
C LYS A 120 -13.41 -18.75 -0.54
N ILE A 121 -12.32 -19.11 0.15
CA ILE A 121 -10.97 -19.12 -0.43
C ILE A 121 -10.89 -20.17 -1.55
N GLU A 122 -11.50 -21.33 -1.36
CA GLU A 122 -11.56 -22.39 -2.37
C GLU A 122 -12.39 -21.99 -3.60
N LYS A 123 -13.54 -21.32 -3.39
CA LYS A 123 -14.34 -20.76 -4.50
C LYS A 123 -13.62 -19.66 -5.27
N SER A 124 -12.89 -18.79 -4.58
CA SER A 124 -12.11 -17.73 -5.24
C SER A 124 -10.92 -18.30 -6.02
N LYS A 125 -10.25 -19.33 -5.51
CA LYS A 125 -9.26 -20.10 -6.29
C LYS A 125 -9.86 -20.75 -7.51
N CYS A 126 -10.96 -21.48 -7.36
CA CYS A 126 -11.60 -22.15 -8.48
C CYS A 126 -11.99 -21.15 -9.58
N HIS A 127 -12.44 -19.95 -9.20
CA HIS A 127 -12.73 -18.88 -10.14
C HIS A 127 -11.47 -18.30 -10.81
N ASP A 128 -10.39 -18.07 -10.05
CA ASP A 128 -9.11 -17.60 -10.59
C ASP A 128 -8.49 -18.65 -11.52
N ASP A 129 -8.50 -19.94 -11.13
CA ASP A 129 -8.03 -21.06 -11.93
C ASP A 129 -8.89 -21.26 -13.18
N GLU A 130 -10.22 -21.14 -13.11
CA GLU A 130 -11.08 -21.13 -14.31
C GLU A 130 -10.75 -19.97 -15.26
N LEU A 131 -10.42 -18.80 -14.73
CA LEU A 131 -10.00 -17.64 -15.54
C LEU A 131 -8.62 -17.86 -16.17
N PHE A 132 -7.68 -18.48 -15.43
CA PHE A 132 -6.33 -18.81 -15.90
C PHE A 132 -6.32 -19.98 -16.89
N ASP A 133 -7.11 -21.02 -16.68
CA ASP A 133 -7.20 -22.18 -17.57
C ASP A 133 -7.94 -21.83 -18.88
N ARG A 134 -8.98 -20.97 -18.81
CA ARG A 134 -9.57 -20.30 -19.99
C ARG A 134 -8.64 -19.30 -20.69
N SER A 135 -7.54 -18.91 -20.06
CA SER A 135 -6.51 -18.08 -20.71
C SER A 135 -5.57 -18.91 -21.59
N GLY A 136 -5.36 -20.19 -21.24
CA GLY A 136 -4.63 -21.19 -22.03
C GLY A 136 -5.46 -21.78 -23.18
N MET A 137 -6.78 -21.95 -23.00
CA MET A 137 -7.69 -22.44 -24.04
C MET A 137 -8.73 -21.37 -24.43
N MET A 138 -8.42 -20.65 -25.51
CA MET A 138 -9.32 -19.89 -26.39
C MET A 138 -10.73 -19.55 -25.87
N SER A 139 -10.87 -18.46 -25.12
CA SER A 139 -12.05 -17.60 -25.26
C SER A 139 -11.62 -16.17 -25.54
N ALA A 140 -11.72 -15.76 -26.80
CA ALA A 140 -11.37 -14.41 -27.26
C ALA A 140 -12.16 -13.32 -26.52
N GLU A 141 -13.33 -13.67 -25.97
CA GLU A 141 -14.20 -12.77 -25.21
C GLU A 141 -13.61 -12.44 -23.83
N ASN A 142 -13.05 -13.44 -23.13
CA ASN A 142 -12.36 -13.23 -21.85
C ASN A 142 -11.10 -12.38 -22.03
N LYS A 143 -10.34 -12.62 -23.12
CA LYS A 143 -9.15 -11.80 -23.44
C LYS A 143 -9.53 -10.34 -23.74
N LYS A 144 -10.63 -10.12 -24.46
CA LYS A 144 -11.17 -8.77 -24.73
C LYS A 144 -11.66 -8.09 -23.45
N PHE A 145 -12.33 -8.82 -22.56
CA PHE A 145 -12.76 -8.30 -21.26
C PHE A 145 -11.56 -7.91 -20.40
N LEU A 146 -10.57 -8.81 -20.24
CA LEU A 146 -9.36 -8.55 -19.46
C LEU A 146 -8.55 -7.38 -20.03
N ALA A 147 -8.43 -7.29 -21.36
CA ALA A 147 -7.78 -6.18 -22.03
C ALA A 147 -8.52 -4.85 -21.80
N LYS A 148 -9.86 -4.87 -21.82
CA LYS A 148 -10.68 -3.68 -21.55
C LYS A 148 -10.53 -3.23 -20.10
N VAL A 149 -10.59 -4.14 -19.14
CA VAL A 149 -10.38 -3.83 -17.71
C VAL A 149 -8.97 -3.28 -17.50
N THR A 150 -7.95 -3.91 -18.06
CA THR A 150 -6.55 -3.47 -17.95
C THR A 150 -6.36 -2.08 -18.58
N MET A 151 -6.96 -1.83 -19.75
CA MET A 151 -6.91 -0.53 -20.41
C MET A 151 -7.57 0.57 -19.58
N ILE A 152 -8.74 0.29 -18.98
CA ILE A 152 -9.44 1.24 -18.11
C ILE A 152 -8.60 1.51 -16.85
N SER A 153 -8.07 0.47 -16.19
CA SER A 153 -7.23 0.62 -15.00
C SER A 153 -5.96 1.42 -15.30
N PHE A 154 -5.29 1.12 -16.42
CA PHE A 154 -4.09 1.85 -16.86
C PHE A 154 -4.42 3.31 -17.18
N GLY A 155 -5.50 3.57 -17.92
CA GLY A 155 -5.95 4.91 -18.25
C GLY A 155 -6.29 5.73 -16.99
N LEU A 156 -6.97 5.13 -16.01
CA LEU A 156 -7.32 5.77 -14.75
C LEU A 156 -6.06 6.16 -13.95
N VAL A 157 -5.12 5.24 -13.79
CA VAL A 157 -3.84 5.52 -13.10
C VAL A 157 -3.04 6.56 -13.86
N PHE A 158 -3.03 6.51 -15.19
CA PHE A 158 -2.32 7.48 -16.02
C PHE A 158 -2.86 8.91 -15.83
N VAL A 159 -4.18 9.09 -15.90
CA VAL A 159 -4.82 10.38 -15.64
C VAL A 159 -4.53 10.86 -14.21
N GLN A 160 -4.59 9.95 -13.23
CA GLN A 160 -4.26 10.28 -11.84
C GLN A 160 -2.80 10.77 -11.68
N ARG A 161 -1.84 10.17 -12.40
CA ARG A 161 -0.44 10.63 -12.39
C ARG A 161 -0.27 11.96 -13.12
N MET A 162 -0.98 12.17 -14.24
CA MET A 162 -0.95 13.43 -14.99
C MET A 162 -1.58 14.62 -14.26
N SER A 163 -2.44 14.37 -13.26
CA SER A 163 -3.00 15.44 -12.42
C SER A 163 -1.92 16.31 -11.74
N GLY A 164 -0.67 15.86 -11.69
CA GLY A 164 0.44 16.66 -11.14
C GLY A 164 0.40 16.79 -9.63
N ALA A 165 -0.58 16.20 -8.93
CA ALA A 165 -0.73 16.27 -7.49
C ALA A 165 0.55 15.84 -6.74
N GLY A 166 1.22 14.78 -7.21
CA GLY A 166 2.50 14.35 -6.64
C GLY A 166 3.63 15.38 -6.82
N GLY A 167 3.64 16.09 -7.95
CA GLY A 167 4.58 17.19 -8.20
C GLY A 167 4.31 18.40 -7.31
N VAL A 168 3.03 18.76 -7.14
CA VAL A 168 2.62 19.82 -6.20
C VAL A 168 3.11 19.48 -4.81
N ILE A 169 2.80 18.29 -4.28
CA ILE A 169 3.27 17.85 -2.95
C ILE A 169 4.80 17.96 -2.85
N GLN A 170 5.55 17.37 -3.79
CA GLN A 170 7.02 17.35 -3.73
C GLN A 170 7.66 18.75 -3.79
N TYR A 171 7.06 19.68 -4.54
CA TYR A 171 7.59 21.03 -4.76
C TYR A 171 6.83 22.13 -4.00
N SER A 172 5.82 21.79 -3.19
CA SER A 172 5.07 22.72 -2.33
C SER A 172 5.98 23.71 -1.59
N PRO A 173 7.02 23.27 -0.85
CA PRO A 173 7.87 24.22 -0.12
C PRO A 173 8.64 25.18 -1.04
N THR A 174 8.96 24.75 -2.27
CA THR A 174 9.61 25.60 -3.28
C THR A 174 8.62 26.59 -3.89
N LEU A 175 7.38 26.15 -4.18
CA LEU A 175 6.32 27.00 -4.70
C LEU A 175 5.93 28.10 -3.70
N PHE A 176 5.78 27.77 -2.42
CA PHE A 176 5.49 28.76 -1.37
C PHE A 176 6.65 29.75 -1.15
N LYS A 177 7.90 29.31 -1.36
CA LYS A 177 9.06 30.20 -1.32
C LYS A 177 9.07 31.17 -2.51
N MET A 178 8.67 30.71 -3.70
CA MET A 178 8.60 31.54 -4.91
C MET A 178 7.40 32.51 -4.89
N SER A 179 6.32 32.18 -4.20
CA SER A 179 5.13 33.04 -4.11
C SER A 179 5.27 34.22 -3.13
N GLY A 180 6.41 34.34 -2.43
CA GLY A 180 6.68 35.48 -1.54
C GLY A 180 5.86 35.49 -0.25
N SER A 181 5.41 34.32 0.22
CA SER A 181 4.64 34.20 1.47
C SER A 181 5.42 34.71 2.68
N THR A 182 4.72 35.42 3.57
CA THR A 182 5.25 35.98 4.82
C THR A 182 5.49 34.90 5.91
N ILE A 183 5.01 33.67 5.67
CA ILE A 183 5.11 32.52 6.59
C ILE A 183 6.23 31.59 6.12
N GLU A 184 6.99 31.02 7.07
CA GLU A 184 8.07 30.08 6.77
C GLU A 184 7.57 28.91 5.89
N PRO A 185 8.25 28.56 4.78
CA PRO A 185 7.73 27.62 3.77
C PRO A 185 7.38 26.24 4.31
N ASN A 186 8.08 25.80 5.36
CA ASN A 186 7.83 24.52 6.01
C ASN A 186 6.55 24.55 6.85
N THR A 187 6.21 25.68 7.46
CA THR A 187 4.98 25.89 8.23
C THR A 187 3.77 26.07 7.31
N ALA A 188 3.95 26.75 6.17
CA ALA A 188 2.90 26.89 5.15
C ALA A 188 2.48 25.53 4.56
N CYS A 189 3.42 24.60 4.36
CA CYS A 189 3.11 23.24 3.88
C CYS A 189 2.38 22.34 4.90
N ILE A 190 2.35 22.72 6.18
CA ILE A 190 1.66 21.98 7.24
C ILE A 190 0.19 22.43 7.34
N ILE A 191 -0.08 23.70 7.00
CA ILE A 191 -1.40 24.34 7.14
C ILE A 191 -2.30 24.10 5.91
N VAL A 192 -1.70 23.90 4.73
CA VAL A 192 -2.39 23.72 3.43
C VAL A 192 -2.60 22.25 3.09
#